data_AF-A0A831X249-F1
#
_entry.id   AF-A0A831X249-F1
#
_cell.length_a   1.000
_cell.length_b   1.000
_cell.length_c   1.000
_cell.angle_alpha   90.00
_cell.angle_beta   90.00
_cell.angle_gamma   90.00
#
_symmetry.space_group_name_H-M   'P 1'
#
loop_
_entity.id
_entity.type
_entity.pdbx_description
1 polymer ?
#
loop_
_entity_poly.entity_id
_entity_poly.type
_entity_poly.pdbx_seq_one_letter_code
_entity_poly.pdbx_strand_id
1 'polypeptide(L)'
;MGDQPTIERGGVRYERVGSDYLEQRKLRRHANWVLLWALGVGAVISGDFFGWNFGLDAGGFGGLLVATALMALMYLCMVYSIAELSTALPHAGGFYSFTRSAFGPWGGYLVGVTDTIEYVITPAVIVVGIGGYMNTLFPSVPIWIWWLIFYAIFVGINIMGVEITLKVGLI
;
A
#
# COMPACT_ATOMS: atom_id res chain seq x y z
N MET A 1 -22.27 -5.39 30.57
CA MET A 1 -21.84 -4.63 29.38
C MET A 1 -22.60 -3.31 29.44
N GLY A 2 -22.05 -2.32 30.14
CA GLY A 2 -22.72 -1.03 30.35
C GLY A 2 -22.49 -0.14 29.12
N ASP A 3 -23.58 0.46 28.64
CA ASP A 3 -23.60 1.38 27.50
C ASP A 3 -22.62 2.54 27.76
N GLN A 4 -21.51 2.58 27.01
CA GLN A 4 -20.51 3.65 27.16
C GLN A 4 -20.95 4.87 26.35
N PRO A 5 -20.76 6.09 26.87
CA PRO A 5 -21.30 7.29 26.23
C PRO A 5 -20.70 7.49 24.84
N THR A 6 -21.57 7.58 23.84
CA THR A 6 -21.19 7.89 22.46
C THR A 6 -20.87 9.37 22.32
N ILE A 7 -19.72 9.70 21.72
CA ILE A 7 -19.30 11.09 21.49
C ILE A 7 -19.61 11.45 20.03
N GLU A 8 -20.35 12.53 19.77
CA GLU A 8 -20.53 13.03 18.40
C GLU A 8 -19.53 14.14 18.09
N ARG A 9 -18.72 13.96 17.04
CA ARG A 9 -17.73 14.95 16.61
C ARG A 9 -17.69 15.01 15.08
N GLY A 10 -17.92 16.20 14.51
CA GLY A 10 -17.88 16.42 13.06
C GLY A 10 -18.92 15.62 12.26
N GLY A 11 -20.07 15.30 12.86
CA GLY A 11 -21.14 14.51 12.22
C GLY A 11 -20.94 12.99 12.30
N VAL A 12 -19.92 12.51 13.03
CA VAL A 12 -19.65 11.09 13.24
C VAL A 12 -19.83 10.73 14.71
N ARG A 13 -20.53 9.63 14.97
CA ARG A 13 -20.71 9.05 16.30
C ARG A 13 -19.55 8.12 16.64
N TYR A 14 -18.92 8.37 17.78
CA TYR A 14 -17.81 7.59 18.31
C TYR A 14 -18.30 6.75 19.48
N GLU A 15 -18.09 5.44 19.39
CA GLU A 15 -18.28 4.56 20.53
C GLU A 15 -17.01 4.56 21.38
N ARG A 16 -17.16 4.78 22.68
CA ARG A 16 -16.04 4.66 23.61
C ARG A 16 -15.88 3.19 23.94
N VAL A 17 -14.82 2.57 23.44
CA VAL A 17 -14.53 1.16 23.68
C VAL A 17 -13.61 1.03 24.90
N GLY A 18 -13.91 0.06 25.77
CA GLY A 18 -13.14 -0.18 26.99
C GLY A 18 -11.71 -0.66 26.71
N SER A 19 -10.81 -0.47 27.70
CA SER A 19 -9.42 -0.94 27.65
C SER A 19 -9.30 -2.42 27.30
N ASP A 20 -10.17 -3.25 27.88
CA ASP A 20 -10.17 -4.71 27.68
C ASP A 20 -10.43 -5.10 26.22
N TYR A 21 -11.24 -4.32 25.49
CA TYR A 21 -11.48 -4.52 24.05
C TYR A 21 -10.22 -4.27 23.22
N LEU A 22 -9.46 -3.22 23.57
CA LEU A 22 -8.21 -2.88 22.87
C LEU A 22 -7.11 -3.90 23.19
N GLU A 23 -7.07 -4.43 24.42
CA GLU A 23 -6.13 -5.48 24.83
C GLU A 23 -6.31 -6.76 24.00
N GLN A 24 -7.56 -7.19 23.78
CA GLN A 24 -7.87 -8.38 22.97
C GLN A 24 -7.49 -8.23 21.49
N ARG A 25 -7.38 -6.99 20.99
CA ARG A 25 -7.03 -6.68 19.59
C ARG A 25 -5.54 -6.38 19.39
N LYS A 26 -4.70 -6.44 20.43
CA LYS A 26 -3.26 -6.23 20.30
C LYS A 26 -2.66 -7.35 19.46
N LEU A 27 -2.12 -6.97 18.30
CA LEU A 27 -1.36 -7.88 17.44
C LEU A 27 -0.02 -8.20 18.08
N ARG A 28 0.42 -9.46 17.93
CA ARG A 28 1.73 -9.91 18.41
C ARG A 28 2.81 -9.28 17.51
N ARG A 29 3.70 -8.47 18.10
CA ARG A 29 4.81 -7.82 17.40
C ARG A 29 5.79 -8.88 16.86
N HIS A 30 5.80 -9.08 15.54
CA HIS A 30 6.72 -10.01 14.87
C HIS A 30 7.63 -9.33 13.82
N ALA A 31 7.29 -8.13 13.37
CA ALA A 31 8.07 -7.42 12.36
C ALA A 31 9.28 -6.71 13.00
N ASN A 32 10.49 -7.24 12.74
CA ASN A 32 11.74 -6.56 13.06
C ASN A 32 12.02 -5.45 12.01
N TRP A 33 12.87 -4.48 12.34
CA TRP A 33 13.22 -3.36 11.45
C TRP A 33 13.76 -3.82 10.09
N VAL A 34 14.50 -4.93 10.04
CA VAL A 34 15.01 -5.53 8.80
C VAL A 34 13.86 -5.99 7.90
N LEU A 35 12.84 -6.62 8.49
CA LEU A 35 11.67 -7.10 7.76
C LEU A 35 10.84 -5.91 7.24
N LEU A 36 10.67 -4.87 8.05
CA LEU A 36 9.98 -3.64 7.64
C LEU A 36 10.72 -2.93 6.51
N TRP A 37 12.05 -2.85 6.59
CA TRP A 37 12.89 -2.28 5.53
C TRP A 37 12.83 -3.11 4.25
N ALA A 38 12.95 -4.43 4.34
CA ALA A 38 12.89 -5.34 3.19
C ALA A 38 11.54 -5.26 2.48
N LEU A 39 10.43 -5.23 3.23
CA LEU A 39 9.09 -5.05 2.66
C LEU A 39 8.96 -3.71 1.91
N GLY A 40 9.46 -2.62 2.49
CA GLY A 40 9.43 -1.30 1.86
C GLY A 40 10.27 -1.23 0.59
N VAL A 41 11.51 -1.72 0.64
CA VAL A 41 12.42 -1.71 -0.51
C VAL A 41 11.92 -2.62 -1.63
N GLY A 42 11.46 -3.84 -1.30
CA GLY A 42 10.93 -4.79 -2.27
C GLY A 42 9.72 -4.23 -3.03
N ALA A 43 8.79 -3.58 -2.31
CA ALA A 43 7.62 -2.97 -2.93
C ALA A 43 7.98 -1.84 -3.91
N VAL A 44 8.98 -1.00 -3.58
CA VAL A 44 9.39 0.13 -4.44
C VAL A 44 10.18 -0.34 -5.66
N ILE A 45 11.19 -1.20 -5.46
CA ILE A 45 12.05 -1.67 -6.54
C ILE A 45 11.25 -2.48 -7.57
N SER A 46 10.30 -3.31 -7.13
CA SER A 46 9.46 -4.09 -8.04
C SER A 46 8.65 -3.22 -9.01
N GLY A 47 8.23 -2.02 -8.60
CA GLY A 47 7.46 -1.10 -9.45
C GLY A 47 8.31 -0.45 -10.53
N ASP A 48 9.56 -0.09 -10.21
CA ASP A 48 10.47 0.58 -11.14
C ASP A 48 10.78 -0.25 -12.40
N PHE A 49 10.87 -1.58 -12.24
CA PHE A 49 11.15 -2.51 -13.34
C PHE A 49 10.19 -2.40 -14.54
N PHE A 50 8.96 -1.93 -14.33
CA PHE A 50 7.96 -1.77 -15.39
C PHE A 50 7.93 -0.37 -16.04
N GLY A 51 8.49 0.65 -15.39
CA GLY A 51 8.22 2.06 -15.72
C GLY A 51 9.31 2.78 -16.49
N TRP A 52 10.57 2.41 -16.25
CA TRP A 52 11.74 3.16 -16.73
C TRP A 52 11.81 3.28 -18.26
N ASN A 53 11.38 2.23 -18.99
CA ASN A 53 11.40 2.22 -20.45
C ASN A 53 10.43 3.25 -21.05
N PHE A 54 9.28 3.48 -20.42
CA PHE A 54 8.32 4.49 -20.86
C PHE A 54 8.86 5.90 -20.64
N GLY A 55 9.56 6.12 -19.51
CA GLY A 55 10.22 7.38 -19.22
C GLY A 55 11.35 7.70 -20.20
N LEU A 56 12.14 6.69 -20.57
CA LEU A 56 13.17 6.83 -21.60
C LEU A 56 12.60 7.12 -22.99
N ASP A 57 11.54 6.43 -23.39
CA ASP A 57 10.90 6.62 -24.69
C ASP A 57 10.30 8.03 -24.82
N ALA A 58 9.66 8.53 -23.75
CA ALA A 58 9.03 9.85 -23.75
C ALA A 58 10.02 11.02 -23.60
N GLY A 59 11.02 10.91 -22.73
CA GLY A 59 11.89 12.02 -22.33
C GLY A 59 13.36 11.88 -22.70
N GLY A 60 13.76 10.74 -23.26
CA GLY A 60 15.17 10.38 -23.42
C GLY A 60 15.92 10.31 -22.09
N PHE A 61 17.24 10.16 -22.15
CA PHE A 61 18.07 10.05 -20.96
C PHE A 61 18.07 11.32 -20.10
N GLY A 62 18.14 12.50 -20.73
CA GLY A 62 18.15 13.78 -20.04
C GLY A 62 16.83 14.10 -19.34
N GLY A 63 15.70 13.87 -20.02
CA GLY A 63 14.37 14.06 -19.45
C GLY A 63 14.11 13.10 -18.29
N LEU A 64 14.48 11.81 -18.44
CA LEU A 64 14.36 10.85 -17.36
C LEU A 64 15.20 11.24 -16.15
N LEU A 65 16.45 11.70 -16.34
CA LEU A 65 17.31 12.12 -15.23
C LEU A 65 16.67 13.25 -14.42
N VAL A 66 16.16 14.28 -15.09
CA VAL A 66 15.49 15.42 -14.44
C VAL A 66 14.23 14.95 -13.71
N ALA A 67 13.39 14.13 -14.36
CA ALA A 67 12.19 13.59 -13.75
C ALA A 67 12.52 12.77 -12.49
N THR A 68 13.51 11.88 -12.58
CA THR A 68 13.97 11.07 -11.45
C THR A 68 14.48 11.92 -10.29
N ALA A 69 15.26 12.98 -10.56
CA ALA A 69 15.75 13.87 -9.52
C ALA A 69 14.62 14.62 -8.81
N LEU A 70 13.63 15.13 -9.56
CA LEU A 70 12.46 15.81 -9.00
C LEU A 70 11.60 14.88 -8.16
N MET A 71 11.32 13.67 -8.67
CA MET A 71 10.54 12.67 -7.93
C MET A 71 11.29 12.20 -6.69
N ALA A 72 12.61 11.95 -6.78
CA ALA A 72 13.42 11.57 -5.63
C ALA A 72 13.35 12.63 -4.52
N LEU A 73 13.46 13.91 -4.85
CA LEU A 73 13.33 15.00 -3.86
C LEU A 73 11.94 15.01 -3.22
N MET A 74 10.88 14.92 -4.03
CA MET A 74 9.51 14.87 -3.53
C MET A 74 9.29 13.69 -2.57
N TYR A 75 9.72 12.48 -2.95
CA TYR A 75 9.60 11.28 -2.13
C TYR A 75 10.45 11.36 -0.85
N LEU A 76 11.65 11.96 -0.90
CA LEU A 76 12.47 12.18 0.30
C LEU A 76 11.74 13.07 1.31
N CYS A 77 11.18 14.20 0.87
CA CYS A 77 10.39 15.07 1.74
C CYS A 77 9.19 14.32 2.32
N MET A 78 8.46 13.57 1.49
CA MET A 78 7.30 12.80 1.91
C MET A 78 7.65 11.74 2.96
N VAL A 79 8.72 10.95 2.76
CA VAL A 79 9.15 9.90 3.68
C VAL A 79 9.56 10.48 5.03
N TYR A 80 10.25 11.62 5.06
CA TYR A 80 10.58 12.28 6.34
C TYR A 80 9.34 12.76 7.09
N SER A 81 8.37 13.37 6.39
CA SER A 81 7.10 13.74 7.02
C SER A 81 6.35 12.53 7.59
N ILE A 82 6.32 11.40 6.86
CA ILE A 82 5.71 10.16 7.33
C ILE A 82 6.46 9.60 8.55
N ALA A 83 7.79 9.70 8.59
CA ALA A 83 8.60 9.24 9.71
C ALA A 83 8.31 10.04 11.00
N GLU A 84 8.22 11.36 10.90
CA GLU A 84 7.83 12.23 12.03
C GLU A 84 6.41 11.92 12.51
N LEU A 85 5.45 11.78 11.60
CA LEU A 85 4.07 11.43 11.93
C LEU A 85 3.95 10.03 12.58
N SER A 86 4.72 9.06 12.09
CA SER A 86 4.70 7.68 12.60
C SER A 86 5.23 7.59 14.03
N THR A 87 6.20 8.43 14.40
CA THR A 87 6.71 8.51 15.78
C THR A 87 5.79 9.31 16.70
N ALA A 88 5.15 10.37 16.21
CA ALA A 88 4.21 11.19 16.97
C ALA A 88 2.86 10.48 17.23
N LEU A 89 2.39 9.65 16.29
CA LEU A 89 1.11 8.95 16.34
C LEU A 89 1.29 7.43 16.15
N PRO A 90 1.83 6.70 17.15
CA PRO A 90 2.19 5.28 17.03
C PRO A 90 0.97 4.34 17.12
N HIS A 91 -0.02 4.55 16.25
CA HIS A 91 -1.23 3.76 16.14
C HIS A 91 -1.19 2.94 14.85
N ALA A 92 -1.67 1.70 14.90
CA ALA A 92 -1.82 0.88 13.71
C ALA A 92 -2.99 1.39 12.86
N GLY A 93 -2.72 2.15 11.80
CA GLY A 93 -3.77 2.66 10.92
C GLY A 93 -3.33 3.41 9.65
N GLY A 94 -2.03 3.41 9.32
CA GLY A 94 -1.52 3.98 8.07
C GLY A 94 -1.88 5.46 7.83
N PHE A 95 -1.93 5.85 6.55
CA PHE A 95 -2.25 7.21 6.11
C PHE A 95 -3.61 7.70 6.60
N TYR A 96 -4.60 6.81 6.61
CA TYR A 96 -5.93 7.08 7.17
C TYR A 96 -5.86 7.63 8.60
N SER A 97 -5.04 7.02 9.47
CA SER A 97 -4.92 7.45 10.87
C SER A 97 -4.28 8.82 11.02
N PHE A 98 -3.28 9.14 10.19
CA PHE A 98 -2.63 10.46 10.20
C PHE A 98 -3.60 11.54 9.73
N THR A 99 -4.28 11.32 8.60
CA THR A 99 -5.23 12.28 8.06
C THR A 99 -6.46 12.44 8.95
N ARG A 100 -6.96 11.36 9.55
CA ARG A 100 -8.08 11.44 10.50
C ARG A 100 -7.72 12.26 11.74
N SER A 101 -6.48 12.16 12.20
CA SER A 101 -5.98 12.93 13.35
C SER A 101 -5.79 14.41 13.00
N ALA A 102 -5.30 14.71 11.79
CA ALA A 102 -5.00 16.08 11.36
C ALA A 102 -6.23 16.85 10.82
N PHE A 103 -7.06 16.22 10.00
CA PHE A 103 -8.16 16.84 9.26
C PHE A 103 -9.56 16.38 9.71
N GLY A 104 -9.63 15.53 10.74
CA GLY A 104 -10.88 15.05 11.30
C GLY A 104 -11.55 13.91 10.51
N PRO A 105 -12.82 13.59 10.82
CA PRO A 105 -13.50 12.40 10.32
C PRO A 105 -13.63 12.35 8.80
N TRP A 106 -13.98 13.47 8.17
CA TRP A 106 -14.18 13.57 6.73
C TRP A 106 -12.88 13.47 5.94
N GLY A 107 -11.80 14.08 6.43
CA GLY A 107 -10.47 13.92 5.84
C GLY A 107 -9.99 12.47 5.90
N GLY A 108 -10.20 11.81 7.05
CA GLY A 108 -9.97 10.39 7.20
C GLY A 108 -10.79 9.56 6.22
N TYR A 109 -12.09 9.81 6.10
CA TYR A 109 -12.96 9.09 5.15
C TYR A 109 -12.48 9.22 3.71
N LEU A 110 -12.17 10.43 3.25
CA LEU A 110 -11.70 10.67 1.88
C LEU A 110 -10.41 9.89 1.60
N VAL A 111 -9.42 9.98 2.49
CA VAL A 111 -8.17 9.23 2.33
C VAL A 111 -8.41 7.73 2.39
N GLY A 112 -9.26 7.24 3.29
CA GLY A 112 -9.58 5.81 3.38
C GLY A 112 -10.24 5.25 2.12
N VAL A 113 -11.13 6.01 1.48
CA VAL A 113 -11.76 5.61 0.21
C VAL A 113 -10.74 5.60 -0.91
N THR A 114 -9.93 6.67 -1.05
CA THR A 114 -8.89 6.74 -2.08
C THR A 114 -7.86 5.61 -1.92
N ASP A 115 -7.40 5.36 -0.70
CA ASP A 115 -6.45 4.29 -0.37
C ASP A 115 -7.05 2.92 -0.69
N THR A 116 -8.34 2.70 -0.39
CA THR A 116 -9.03 1.45 -0.76
C THR A 116 -9.07 1.26 -2.28
N ILE A 117 -9.37 2.31 -3.04
CA ILE A 117 -9.38 2.27 -4.51
C ILE A 117 -7.97 1.97 -5.04
N GLU A 118 -6.95 2.63 -4.50
CA GLU A 118 -5.55 2.39 -4.84
C GLU A 118 -5.15 0.92 -4.62
N TYR A 119 -5.47 0.35 -3.45
CA TYR A 119 -5.16 -1.04 -3.13
C TYR A 119 -5.92 -2.04 -4.02
N VAL A 120 -7.09 -1.72 -4.53
CA VAL A 120 -7.84 -2.57 -5.47
C VAL A 120 -7.25 -2.50 -6.89
N ILE A 121 -6.79 -1.32 -7.31
CA ILE A 121 -6.22 -1.10 -8.65
C ILE A 121 -4.80 -1.67 -8.75
N THR A 122 -4.02 -1.58 -7.68
CA THR A 122 -2.60 -1.98 -7.66
C THR A 122 -2.36 -3.41 -8.16
N PRO A 123 -3.08 -4.44 -7.67
CA PRO A 123 -2.96 -5.80 -8.22
C PRO A 123 -3.28 -5.90 -9.71
N ALA A 124 -4.27 -5.15 -10.19
CA ALA A 124 -4.64 -5.16 -11.60
C ALA A 124 -3.51 -4.61 -12.48
N VAL A 125 -2.84 -3.53 -12.05
CA VAL A 125 -1.68 -2.95 -12.75
C VAL A 125 -0.52 -3.94 -12.79
N ILE A 126 -0.23 -4.61 -11.67
CA ILE A 126 0.83 -5.63 -11.60
C ILE A 126 0.55 -6.78 -12.58
N VAL A 127 -0.69 -7.27 -12.64
CA VAL A 127 -1.09 -8.34 -13.57
C VAL A 127 -0.97 -7.92 -15.04
N VAL A 128 -1.30 -6.66 -15.36
CA VAL A 128 -1.09 -6.13 -16.72
C VAL A 128 0.40 -6.11 -17.07
N GLY A 129 1.26 -5.68 -16.15
CA GLY A 129 2.71 -5.69 -16.33
C GLY A 129 3.26 -7.10 -16.58
N ILE A 130 2.89 -8.07 -15.72
CA ILE A 130 3.29 -9.48 -15.89
C ILE A 130 2.78 -10.02 -17.23
N GLY A 131 1.54 -9.72 -17.60
CA GLY A 131 0.96 -10.12 -18.88
C GLY A 131 1.74 -9.59 -20.08
N GLY A 132 2.27 -8.36 -19.99
CA GLY A 132 3.17 -7.78 -21.00
C GLY A 132 4.45 -8.61 -21.17
N TYR A 133 5.14 -8.95 -20.08
CA TYR A 133 6.34 -9.79 -20.14
C TYR A 133 6.05 -11.21 -20.63
N MET A 134 4.94 -11.82 -20.21
CA MET A 134 4.60 -13.17 -20.66
C MET A 134 4.23 -13.21 -22.13
N ASN A 135 3.61 -12.15 -22.65
CA ASN A 135 3.30 -12.04 -24.07
C ASN A 135 4.55 -11.82 -24.93
N THR A 136 5.58 -11.12 -24.44
CA THR A 136 6.86 -11.01 -25.16
C THR A 136 7.62 -12.34 -25.21
N LEU A 137 7.54 -13.16 -24.15
CA LEU A 137 8.14 -14.50 -24.11
C LEU A 137 7.36 -15.55 -24.89
N PHE A 138 6.02 -15.50 -24.84
CA PHE A 138 5.12 -16.44 -25.51
C PHE A 138 4.08 -15.70 -26.37
N PRO A 139 4.48 -15.19 -27.56
CA PRO A 139 3.62 -14.37 -28.41
C PRO A 139 2.42 -15.12 -28.99
N SER A 140 2.48 -16.46 -29.02
CA SER A 140 1.40 -17.32 -29.52
C SER A 140 0.20 -17.39 -28.59
N VAL A 141 0.34 -16.99 -27.32
CA VAL A 141 -0.74 -17.01 -26.33
C VAL A 141 -1.38 -15.62 -26.22
N PRO A 142 -2.71 -15.49 -26.43
CA PRO A 142 -3.42 -14.23 -26.24
C PRO A 142 -3.21 -13.63 -24.84
N ILE A 143 -2.91 -12.32 -24.79
CA ILE A 143 -2.51 -11.65 -23.54
C ILE A 143 -3.56 -11.73 -22.41
N TRP A 144 -4.85 -11.76 -22.76
CA TRP A 144 -5.94 -11.85 -21.78
C TRP A 144 -5.91 -13.15 -20.96
N ILE A 145 -5.34 -14.23 -21.53
CA ILE A 145 -5.17 -15.51 -20.83
C ILE A 145 -4.16 -15.33 -19.68
N TRP A 146 -3.05 -14.62 -19.93
CA TRP A 146 -2.07 -14.30 -18.91
C TRP A 146 -2.69 -13.44 -17.79
N TRP A 147 -3.50 -12.45 -18.14
CA TRP A 147 -4.22 -11.66 -17.13
C TRP A 147 -5.09 -12.53 -16.25
N LEU A 148 -5.89 -13.43 -16.83
CA LEU A 148 -6.78 -14.31 -16.07
C LEU A 148 -6.00 -15.25 -15.14
N ILE A 149 -4.94 -15.88 -15.63
CA ILE A 149 -4.11 -16.82 -14.85
C ILE A 149 -3.46 -16.11 -13.66
N PHE A 150 -2.74 -15.01 -13.90
CA PHE A 150 -2.01 -14.33 -12.83
C PHE A 150 -2.92 -13.62 -11.84
N TYR A 151 -4.06 -13.09 -12.30
CA TYR A 151 -5.08 -12.53 -11.41
C TYR A 151 -5.69 -13.61 -10.51
N ALA A 152 -6.01 -14.79 -11.07
CA ALA A 152 -6.52 -15.92 -10.29
C ALA A 152 -5.51 -16.41 -9.25
N ILE A 153 -4.22 -16.48 -9.60
CA ILE A 153 -3.14 -16.79 -8.66
C ILE A 153 -3.07 -15.75 -7.54
N PHE A 154 -3.09 -14.46 -7.88
CA PHE A 154 -3.02 -13.37 -6.91
C PHE A 154 -4.19 -13.44 -5.92
N VAL A 155 -5.41 -13.58 -6.43
CA VAL A 155 -6.62 -13.73 -5.60
C VAL A 155 -6.54 -15.00 -4.74
N GLY A 156 -6.09 -16.12 -5.32
CA GLY A 156 -5.91 -17.37 -4.59
C GLY A 156 -4.96 -17.23 -3.40
N ILE A 157 -3.80 -16.59 -3.60
CA ILE A 157 -2.84 -16.31 -2.52
C ILE A 157 -3.46 -15.42 -1.44
N ASN A 158 -4.19 -14.37 -1.83
CA ASN A 158 -4.85 -13.48 -0.88
C ASN A 158 -5.95 -14.18 -0.07
N ILE A 159 -6.66 -15.16 -0.65
CA ILE A 159 -7.67 -15.96 0.05
C ILE A 159 -7.04 -16.95 1.03
N MET A 160 -5.90 -17.56 0.69
CA MET A 160 -5.22 -18.54 1.56
C MET A 160 -4.64 -17.94 2.86
N GLY A 161 -4.54 -16.62 2.95
CA GLY A 161 -4.29 -15.90 4.19
C GLY A 161 -2.96 -15.16 4.24
N VAL A 162 -2.98 -14.01 4.93
CA VAL A 162 -1.87 -13.03 5.03
C VAL A 162 -0.59 -13.63 5.63
N GLU A 163 -0.69 -14.69 6.44
CA GLU A 163 0.49 -15.36 7.01
C GLU A 163 1.40 -15.99 5.94
N ILE A 164 0.81 -16.54 4.88
CA ILE A 164 1.57 -17.12 3.75
C ILE A 164 2.19 -15.98 2.93
N THR A 165 1.44 -14.91 2.67
CA THR A 165 1.95 -13.72 1.97
C THR A 165 3.19 -13.13 2.65
N LEU A 166 3.18 -13.03 3.98
CA LEU A 166 4.32 -12.53 4.76
C LEU A 166 5.53 -13.47 4.75
N LYS A 167 5.32 -14.80 4.68
CA LYS A 167 6.41 -15.78 4.57
C LYS A 167 7.02 -15.80 3.16
N VAL A 168 6.21 -15.69 2.12
CA VAL A 168 6.66 -15.67 0.72
C VAL A 168 7.41 -14.38 0.39
N GLY A 169 6.94 -13.22 0.86
CA GLY A 169 7.62 -11.94 0.62
C GLY A 169 8.99 -11.78 1.29
N LEU A 170 9.40 -12.72 2.16
CA LEU A 170 10.70 -12.72 2.84
C LEU A 170 11.76 -13.57 2.10
N ILE A 171 11.33 -14.43 1.17
CA ILE A 171 12.20 -15.31 0.35
C ILE A 171 12.48 -14.62 -0.98
#